data_AF-A0AAN9C5I3-F1
#
_entry.id   AF-A0AAN9C5I3-F1
#
_cell.length_a   1.000
_cell.length_b   1.000
_cell.length_c   1.000
_cell.angle_alpha   90.00
_cell.angle_beta   90.00
_cell.angle_gamma   90.00
#
_symmetry.space_group_name_H-M   'P 1'
#
loop_
_entity.id
_entity.type
_entity.pdbx_description
1 polymer ?
#
loop_
_entity_poly.entity_id
_entity_poly.type
_entity_poly.pdbx_seq_one_letter_code
_entity_poly.pdbx_strand_id
1 'polypeptide(L)'
;MFPVLLPFLCAVFVSRCDVCDFSHVLGVETQDLLKAPTLRDDVEREMEYLHLLHCFWQSTFGCVRDAIDAFEKALGTITKLELIHTLWLDYLCFSSKVLGEQPSVRELKMFTGLVHRCLETVPTRLTLPFSSSQYWSSFSFHNQVIYFCLGCFPEAQHSLLLERFQHIMPANTELAIRLLQQEWQDGNVEHFKLQSRMLCSSVPTCLAFWKIAVAVEKEQRQRAEVRRLYQTALQKLPLCAALWKDCLLFEAAEGGKTDTLKKIIDKCQEVGVSLSEPLGLEPSHSE
;
A
#
# COMPACT_ATOMS: atom_id res chain seq x y z
N MET A 1 0.88 -23.72 10.74
CA MET A 1 0.55 -24.30 9.42
C MET A 1 -0.91 -24.75 9.43
N PHE A 2 -1.86 -23.79 9.49
CA PHE A 2 -3.30 -23.97 9.19
C PHE A 2 -3.94 -22.57 9.12
N PRO A 3 -3.94 -21.93 7.93
CA PRO A 3 -5.01 -20.99 7.60
C PRO A 3 -5.58 -21.18 6.18
N VAL A 4 -5.42 -22.36 5.57
CA VAL A 4 -5.88 -22.64 4.20
C VAL A 4 -7.25 -23.34 4.15
N LEU A 5 -7.85 -23.69 5.29
CA LEU A 5 -9.11 -24.46 5.32
C LEU A 5 -10.39 -23.62 5.46
N LEU A 6 -10.31 -22.32 5.78
CA LEU A 6 -11.52 -21.50 5.88
C LEU A 6 -12.21 -21.25 4.52
N PRO A 7 -11.47 -21.08 3.40
CA PRO A 7 -12.09 -21.03 2.07
C PRO A 7 -12.67 -22.38 1.63
N PHE A 8 -12.08 -23.49 2.08
CA PHE A 8 -12.52 -24.85 1.72
C PHE A 8 -13.79 -25.29 2.48
N LEU A 9 -13.96 -24.86 3.73
CA LEU A 9 -15.19 -25.14 4.47
C LEU A 9 -16.40 -24.38 3.92
N CYS A 10 -16.21 -23.17 3.38
CA CYS A 10 -17.26 -22.46 2.63
C CYS A 10 -17.66 -23.17 1.34
N ALA A 11 -16.72 -23.80 0.62
CA ALA A 11 -17.03 -24.53 -0.61
C ALA A 11 -17.77 -25.86 -0.35
N VAL A 12 -17.50 -26.54 0.77
CA VAL A 12 -18.15 -27.81 1.12
C VAL A 12 -19.59 -27.61 1.62
N PHE A 13 -19.90 -26.48 2.27
CA PHE A 13 -21.28 -26.20 2.74
C PHE A 13 -22.24 -25.77 1.61
N VAL A 14 -21.72 -25.27 0.48
CA VAL A 14 -22.52 -24.71 -0.63
C VAL A 14 -23.04 -25.77 -1.60
N SER A 15 -22.53 -27.01 -1.58
CA SER A 15 -22.99 -28.05 -2.51
C SER A 15 -24.27 -28.78 -2.08
N ARG A 16 -24.96 -28.39 -0.99
CA ARG A 16 -26.06 -29.21 -0.45
C ARG A 16 -27.27 -28.53 0.18
N CYS A 17 -27.46 -27.22 0.04
CA CYS A 17 -28.61 -26.57 0.63
C CYS A 17 -29.48 -25.85 -0.40
N ASP A 18 -30.52 -26.56 -0.84
CA ASP A 18 -31.75 -25.92 -1.27
C ASP A 18 -32.30 -25.05 -0.13
N VAL A 19 -32.81 -23.90 -0.51
CA VAL A 19 -33.32 -22.83 0.34
C VAL A 19 -34.52 -23.33 1.14
N CYS A 20 -34.35 -23.77 2.40
CA CYS A 20 -35.43 -23.80 3.41
C CYS A 20 -35.03 -24.02 4.90
N ASP A 21 -33.82 -24.45 5.27
CA ASP A 21 -33.60 -24.99 6.65
C ASP A 21 -32.51 -24.32 7.50
N PHE A 22 -32.47 -22.98 7.58
CA PHE A 22 -31.54 -22.33 8.53
C PHE A 22 -31.88 -22.62 10.01
N SER A 23 -33.15 -22.92 10.33
CA SER A 23 -33.59 -23.31 11.67
C SER A 23 -33.28 -24.77 12.03
N HIS A 24 -33.10 -25.65 11.05
CA HIS A 24 -32.91 -27.09 11.29
C HIS A 24 -31.42 -27.49 11.38
N VAL A 25 -30.53 -26.71 10.75
CA VAL A 25 -29.07 -26.94 10.77
C VAL A 25 -28.44 -26.60 12.12
N LEU A 26 -29.05 -25.69 12.90
CA LEU A 26 -28.54 -25.32 14.23
C LEU A 26 -29.01 -26.25 15.36
N GLY A 27 -29.89 -27.22 15.08
CA GLY A 27 -30.30 -28.24 16.07
C GLY A 27 -30.92 -27.68 17.35
N VAL A 28 -31.55 -26.50 17.30
CA VAL A 28 -32.19 -25.89 18.46
C VAL A 28 -33.69 -26.19 18.40
N GLU A 29 -34.15 -27.11 19.26
CA GLU A 29 -35.58 -27.28 19.50
C GLU A 29 -36.16 -25.96 20.02
N THR A 30 -37.22 -25.49 19.38
CA THR A 30 -37.86 -24.18 19.53
C THR A 30 -38.47 -23.90 20.91
N GLN A 31 -38.27 -24.77 21.90
CA GLN A 31 -38.82 -24.63 23.25
C GLN A 31 -37.81 -24.12 24.31
N ASP A 32 -36.51 -24.08 24.01
CA ASP A 32 -35.48 -23.61 24.98
C ASP A 32 -35.12 -22.11 24.85
N LEU A 33 -35.71 -21.39 23.91
CA LEU A 33 -35.42 -19.95 23.67
C LEU A 33 -35.89 -19.01 24.79
N LEU A 34 -36.60 -19.50 25.81
CA LEU A 34 -37.06 -18.69 26.95
C LEU A 34 -36.03 -18.57 28.09
N LYS A 35 -34.83 -19.14 27.94
CA LYS A 35 -33.69 -18.90 28.84
C LYS A 35 -32.41 -18.63 28.06
N ALA A 36 -32.39 -17.58 27.25
CA ALA A 36 -31.16 -17.09 26.63
C ALA A 36 -30.49 -16.04 27.53
N PRO A 37 -29.38 -16.33 28.24
CA PRO A 37 -28.58 -15.29 28.86
C PRO A 37 -27.87 -14.50 27.76
N THR A 38 -28.00 -13.18 27.77
CA THR A 38 -27.11 -12.18 27.13
C THR A 38 -26.37 -12.61 25.84
N LEU A 39 -27.10 -13.04 24.81
CA LEU A 39 -26.58 -13.27 23.44
C LEU A 39 -26.46 -11.98 22.62
N ARG A 40 -26.91 -10.84 23.15
CA ARG A 40 -27.07 -9.59 22.38
C ARG A 40 -25.71 -9.02 21.95
N ASP A 41 -24.71 -9.06 22.83
CA ASP A 41 -23.38 -8.47 22.58
C ASP A 41 -22.54 -9.29 21.57
N ASP A 42 -22.71 -10.62 21.55
CA ASP A 42 -22.02 -11.50 20.60
C ASP A 42 -22.65 -11.41 19.20
N VAL A 43 -23.98 -11.31 19.12
CA VAL A 43 -24.70 -11.11 17.84
C VAL A 43 -24.35 -9.75 17.23
N GLU A 44 -24.21 -8.69 18.04
CA GLU A 44 -23.79 -7.37 17.55
C GLU A 44 -22.35 -7.37 17.02
N ARG A 45 -21.44 -8.17 17.61
CA ARG A 45 -20.08 -8.36 17.06
C ARG A 45 -20.06 -9.14 15.76
N GLU A 46 -20.97 -10.10 15.60
CA GLU A 46 -21.11 -10.92 14.39
C GLU A 46 -21.91 -10.21 13.28
N MET A 47 -22.72 -9.20 13.63
CA MET A 47 -23.50 -8.41 12.66
C MET A 47 -22.65 -7.75 11.58
N GLU A 48 -21.45 -7.27 11.92
CA GLU A 48 -20.54 -6.67 10.92
C GLU A 48 -20.11 -7.69 9.85
N TYR A 49 -19.93 -8.97 10.23
CA TYR A 49 -19.60 -10.04 9.29
C TYR A 49 -20.82 -10.50 8.46
N LEU A 50 -22.02 -10.44 9.05
CA LEU A 50 -23.27 -10.70 8.30
C LEU A 50 -23.46 -9.70 7.16
N HIS A 51 -23.06 -8.43 7.35
CA HIS A 51 -23.05 -7.44 6.28
C HIS A 51 -22.14 -7.85 5.11
N LEU A 52 -20.94 -8.37 5.38
CA LEU A 52 -20.03 -8.88 4.34
C LEU A 52 -20.65 -10.06 3.56
N LEU A 53 -21.24 -11.02 4.28
CA LEU A 53 -21.90 -12.17 3.67
C LEU A 53 -23.09 -11.75 2.80
N HIS A 54 -23.87 -10.78 3.28
CA HIS A 54 -24.99 -10.23 2.51
C HIS A 54 -24.51 -9.53 1.23
N CYS A 55 -23.47 -8.68 1.31
CA CYS A 55 -22.87 -8.04 0.15
C CYS A 55 -22.35 -9.07 -0.87
N PHE A 56 -21.67 -10.11 -0.40
CA PHE A 56 -21.20 -11.21 -1.25
C PHE A 56 -22.35 -11.93 -1.96
N TRP A 57 -23.41 -12.27 -1.23
CA TRP A 57 -24.59 -12.95 -1.77
C TRP A 57 -25.28 -12.08 -2.84
N GLN A 58 -25.50 -10.80 -2.54
CA GLN A 58 -26.12 -9.87 -3.50
C GLN A 58 -25.25 -9.64 -4.74
N SER A 59 -23.93 -9.58 -4.57
CA SER A 59 -22.99 -9.42 -5.69
C SER A 59 -22.96 -10.63 -6.63
N THR A 60 -23.28 -11.81 -6.11
CA THR A 60 -23.21 -13.08 -6.86
C THR A 60 -24.55 -13.48 -7.46
N PHE A 61 -25.64 -13.30 -6.71
CA PHE A 61 -26.97 -13.80 -7.06
C PHE A 61 -28.02 -12.70 -7.21
N GLY A 62 -27.76 -11.49 -6.70
CA GLY A 62 -28.68 -10.36 -6.76
C GLY A 62 -28.57 -9.55 -8.05
N CYS A 63 -29.37 -8.50 -8.15
CA CYS A 63 -29.24 -7.53 -9.24
C CYS A 63 -28.22 -6.43 -8.89
N VAL A 64 -27.70 -5.73 -9.90
CA VAL A 64 -26.67 -4.70 -9.71
C VAL A 64 -27.08 -3.62 -8.72
N ARG A 65 -28.36 -3.21 -8.74
CA ARG A 65 -28.87 -2.18 -7.84
C ARG A 65 -28.88 -2.65 -6.39
N ASP A 66 -29.39 -3.85 -6.13
CA ASP A 66 -29.48 -4.39 -4.77
C ASP A 66 -28.09 -4.67 -4.17
N ALA A 67 -27.14 -5.09 -5.01
CA ALA A 67 -25.74 -5.22 -4.61
C ALA A 67 -25.12 -3.88 -4.20
N ILE A 68 -25.32 -2.82 -5.00
CA ILE A 68 -24.88 -1.47 -4.65
C ILE A 68 -25.50 -1.00 -3.33
N ASP A 69 -26.82 -1.12 -3.18
CA ASP A 69 -27.53 -0.71 -1.97
C ASP A 69 -27.04 -1.49 -0.74
N ALA A 70 -26.71 -2.78 -0.90
CA ALA A 70 -26.11 -3.60 0.15
C ALA A 70 -24.72 -3.09 0.58
N PHE A 71 -23.84 -2.78 -0.38
CA PHE A 71 -22.51 -2.22 -0.10
C PHE A 71 -22.60 -0.87 0.60
N GLU A 72 -23.44 0.05 0.11
CA GLU A 72 -23.64 1.38 0.72
C GLU A 72 -24.15 1.26 2.17
N LYS A 73 -25.11 0.36 2.40
CA LYS A 73 -25.62 0.11 3.76
C LYS A 73 -24.55 -0.49 4.68
N ALA A 74 -23.75 -1.42 4.18
CA ALA A 74 -22.65 -2.02 4.94
C ALA A 74 -21.56 -0.98 5.29
N LEU A 75 -21.20 -0.10 4.35
CA LEU A 75 -20.23 0.97 4.58
C LEU A 75 -20.69 1.98 5.63
N GLY A 76 -22.01 2.21 5.74
CA GLY A 76 -22.60 3.07 6.77
C GLY A 76 -22.75 2.43 8.15
N THR A 77 -22.48 1.13 8.30
CA THR A 77 -22.73 0.37 9.54
C THR A 77 -21.48 -0.24 10.14
N ILE A 78 -20.56 -0.75 9.32
CA ILE A 78 -19.33 -1.38 9.80
C ILE A 78 -18.37 -0.32 10.35
N THR A 79 -17.80 -0.59 11.53
CA THR A 79 -16.87 0.33 12.21
C THR A 79 -15.42 -0.15 12.21
N LYS A 80 -15.21 -1.46 12.14
CA LYS A 80 -13.86 -2.05 12.12
C LYS A 80 -13.15 -1.76 10.80
N LEU A 81 -11.99 -1.11 10.89
CA LEU A 81 -11.18 -0.70 9.74
C LEU A 81 -10.83 -1.87 8.80
N GLU A 82 -10.48 -3.03 9.36
CA GLU A 82 -10.15 -4.22 8.56
C GLU A 82 -11.32 -4.69 7.69
N LEU A 83 -12.54 -4.67 8.25
CA LEU A 83 -13.75 -5.06 7.53
C LEU A 83 -14.14 -3.99 6.50
N ILE A 84 -13.91 -2.70 6.81
CA ILE A 84 -14.10 -1.60 5.85
C ILE A 84 -13.15 -1.78 4.66
N HIS A 85 -11.88 -2.15 4.88
CA HIS A 85 -10.94 -2.42 3.80
C HIS A 85 -11.42 -3.57 2.91
N THR A 86 -11.85 -4.69 3.50
CA THR A 86 -12.40 -5.83 2.75
C THR A 86 -13.63 -5.42 1.95
N LEU A 87 -14.58 -4.72 2.59
CA LEU A 87 -15.82 -4.27 1.96
C LEU A 87 -15.56 -3.36 0.75
N TRP A 88 -14.62 -2.42 0.87
CA TRP A 88 -14.24 -1.55 -0.24
C TRP A 88 -13.62 -2.32 -1.41
N LEU A 89 -12.71 -3.25 -1.14
CA LEU A 89 -12.09 -4.06 -2.19
C LEU A 89 -13.13 -4.94 -2.90
N ASP A 90 -14.04 -5.55 -2.14
CA ASP A 90 -15.14 -6.35 -2.70
C ASP A 90 -16.07 -5.47 -3.55
N TYR A 91 -16.37 -4.26 -3.09
CA TYR A 91 -17.22 -3.34 -3.85
C TYR A 91 -16.55 -2.84 -5.15
N LEU A 92 -15.26 -2.52 -5.10
CA LEU A 92 -14.49 -2.14 -6.27
C LEU A 92 -14.35 -3.31 -7.26
N CYS A 93 -14.13 -4.52 -6.77
CA CYS A 93 -14.09 -5.76 -7.56
C CYS A 93 -15.44 -6.07 -8.23
N PHE A 94 -16.54 -5.91 -7.49
CA PHE A 94 -17.87 -6.02 -8.07
C PHE A 94 -18.10 -4.96 -9.16
N SER A 95 -17.76 -3.71 -8.88
CA SER A 95 -17.97 -2.60 -9.81
C SER A 95 -17.12 -2.72 -11.08
N SER A 96 -15.90 -3.27 -10.99
CA SER A 96 -15.05 -3.53 -12.17
C SER A 96 -15.60 -4.66 -13.04
N LYS A 97 -16.23 -5.68 -12.45
CA LYS A 97 -16.93 -6.73 -13.22
C LYS A 97 -18.14 -6.17 -13.96
N VAL A 98 -18.84 -5.22 -13.36
CA VAL A 98 -20.02 -4.57 -13.98
C VAL A 98 -19.62 -3.67 -15.16
N LEU A 99 -18.42 -3.10 -15.17
CA LEU A 99 -17.91 -2.25 -16.26
C LEU A 99 -17.83 -2.96 -17.62
N GLY A 100 -17.78 -4.30 -17.66
CA GLY A 100 -17.66 -5.07 -18.91
C GLY A 100 -16.38 -4.79 -19.70
N GLU A 101 -16.25 -5.37 -20.90
CA GLU A 101 -15.04 -5.26 -21.72
C GLU A 101 -14.90 -3.91 -22.45
N GLN A 102 -16.01 -3.21 -22.71
CA GLN A 102 -16.04 -1.93 -23.41
C GLN A 102 -16.92 -0.93 -22.65
N PRO A 103 -16.43 -0.41 -21.52
CA PRO A 103 -17.21 0.49 -20.68
C PRO A 103 -17.45 1.83 -21.39
N SER A 104 -18.65 2.36 -21.23
CA SER A 104 -18.95 3.72 -21.67
C SER A 104 -18.17 4.76 -20.84
N VAL A 105 -17.98 5.96 -21.40
CA VAL A 105 -17.36 7.09 -20.69
C VAL A 105 -18.07 7.39 -19.37
N ARG A 106 -19.39 7.17 -19.30
CA ARG A 106 -20.18 7.39 -18.09
C ARG A 106 -19.85 6.35 -17.01
N GLU A 107 -19.77 5.07 -17.37
CA GLU A 107 -19.46 3.99 -16.42
C GLU A 107 -18.03 4.13 -15.90
N LEU A 108 -17.07 4.47 -16.76
CA LEU A 108 -15.70 4.78 -16.36
C LEU A 108 -15.63 5.94 -15.37
N LYS A 109 -16.42 7.01 -15.58
CA LYS A 109 -16.51 8.13 -14.64
C LYS A 109 -17.13 7.72 -13.30
N MET A 110 -18.14 6.85 -13.32
CA MET A 110 -18.76 6.35 -12.09
C MET A 110 -17.77 5.47 -11.30
N PHE A 111 -17.05 4.58 -11.98
CA PHE A 111 -16.03 3.75 -11.34
C PHE A 111 -14.86 4.56 -10.79
N THR A 112 -14.32 5.51 -11.56
CA THR A 112 -13.25 6.39 -11.06
C THR A 112 -13.75 7.22 -9.89
N GLY A 113 -14.98 7.74 -9.92
CA GLY A 113 -15.61 8.40 -8.78
C GLY A 113 -15.72 7.51 -7.54
N LEU A 114 -16.04 6.22 -7.73
CA LEU A 114 -16.09 5.24 -6.64
C LEU A 114 -14.71 4.99 -6.03
N VAL A 115 -13.67 4.83 -6.86
CA VAL A 115 -12.27 4.69 -6.42
C VAL A 115 -11.82 5.93 -5.63
N HIS A 116 -12.12 7.13 -6.12
CA HIS A 116 -11.82 8.36 -5.42
C HIS A 116 -12.49 8.42 -4.04
N ARG A 117 -13.79 8.10 -3.97
CA ARG A 117 -14.52 8.05 -2.70
C ARG A 117 -13.91 7.02 -1.73
N CYS A 118 -13.53 5.85 -2.23
CA CYS A 118 -12.84 4.83 -1.42
C CYS A 118 -11.54 5.39 -0.82
N LEU A 119 -10.71 6.05 -1.61
CA LEU A 119 -9.43 6.60 -1.16
C LEU A 119 -9.60 7.77 -0.18
N GLU A 120 -10.64 8.59 -0.34
CA GLU A 120 -10.93 9.74 0.54
C GLU A 120 -11.57 9.34 1.87
N THR A 121 -12.38 8.27 1.88
CA THR A 121 -13.13 7.85 3.08
C THR A 121 -12.32 6.95 4.01
N VAL A 122 -11.35 6.20 3.49
CA VAL A 122 -10.50 5.34 4.32
C VAL A 122 -9.36 6.15 4.94
N PRO A 123 -9.21 6.13 6.28
CA PRO A 123 -8.21 6.94 6.95
C PRO A 123 -6.78 6.46 6.65
N THR A 124 -5.91 7.41 6.26
CA THR A 124 -4.47 7.17 6.12
C THR A 124 -3.71 7.41 7.43
N ARG A 125 -4.29 8.18 8.36
CA ARG A 125 -3.71 8.52 9.65
C ARG A 125 -4.27 7.59 10.72
N LEU A 126 -3.49 6.59 11.10
CA LEU A 126 -3.86 5.54 12.04
C LEU A 126 -3.33 5.88 13.44
N THR A 127 -4.08 5.51 14.48
CA THR A 127 -3.61 5.64 15.87
C THR A 127 -2.54 4.61 16.16
N LEU A 128 -1.55 4.98 16.98
CA LEU A 128 -0.55 4.02 17.42
C LEU A 128 -1.14 3.07 18.47
N PRO A 129 -0.77 1.78 18.46
CA PRO A 129 -1.05 0.88 19.57
C PRO A 129 -0.53 1.51 20.86
N PHE A 130 -1.37 1.57 21.89
CA PHE A 130 -1.05 2.09 23.23
C PHE A 130 -0.80 3.62 23.32
N SER A 131 -1.04 4.40 22.26
CA SER A 131 -0.96 5.87 22.31
C SER A 131 -2.07 6.50 21.46
N SER A 132 -3.12 6.99 22.13
CA SER A 132 -4.26 7.65 21.47
C SER A 132 -3.97 9.07 20.98
N SER A 133 -2.85 9.67 21.40
CA SER A 133 -2.44 11.03 21.03
C SER A 133 -1.44 11.07 19.87
N GLN A 134 -0.88 9.91 19.49
CA GLN A 134 0.10 9.80 18.41
C GLN A 134 -0.47 9.00 17.25
N TYR A 135 -0.06 9.40 16.06
CA TYR A 135 -0.55 8.81 14.82
C TYR A 135 0.61 8.50 13.89
N TRP A 136 0.41 7.51 13.05
CA TRP A 136 1.31 7.19 11.95
C TRP A 136 0.51 7.16 10.65
N SER A 137 1.14 7.63 9.58
CA SER A 137 0.54 7.61 8.25
C SER A 137 0.85 6.28 7.57
N SER A 138 -0.19 5.56 7.16
CA SER A 138 -0.09 4.35 6.36
C SER A 138 -0.93 4.50 5.10
N PHE A 139 -0.33 4.16 3.97
CA PHE A 139 -0.99 4.12 2.66
C PHE A 139 -1.09 2.68 2.13
N SER A 140 -0.91 1.66 2.97
CA SER A 140 -0.88 0.25 2.54
C SER A 140 -2.16 -0.16 1.81
N PHE A 141 -3.33 0.20 2.36
CA PHE A 141 -4.62 -0.02 1.72
C PHE A 141 -4.78 0.80 0.43
N HIS A 142 -4.45 2.09 0.46
CA HIS A 142 -4.51 2.95 -0.73
C HIS A 142 -3.65 2.41 -1.87
N ASN A 143 -2.47 1.88 -1.57
CA ASN A 143 -1.58 1.25 -2.55
C ASN A 143 -2.16 -0.04 -3.13
N GLN A 144 -2.91 -0.83 -2.34
CA GLN A 144 -3.67 -1.98 -2.85
C GLN A 144 -4.79 -1.54 -3.79
N VAL A 145 -5.55 -0.51 -3.44
CA VAL A 145 -6.61 0.04 -4.30
C VAL A 145 -6.04 0.61 -5.59
N ILE A 146 -4.91 1.33 -5.53
CA ILE A 146 -4.21 1.84 -6.71
C ILE A 146 -3.77 0.68 -7.59
N TYR A 147 -3.14 -0.36 -7.03
CA TYR A 147 -2.71 -1.54 -7.79
C TYR A 147 -3.88 -2.23 -8.49
N PHE A 148 -4.98 -2.44 -7.77
CA PHE A 148 -6.21 -2.98 -8.33
C PHE A 148 -6.76 -2.12 -9.47
N CYS A 149 -6.80 -0.79 -9.27
CA CYS A 149 -7.28 0.16 -10.25
C CYS A 149 -6.42 0.13 -11.52
N LEU A 150 -5.09 0.14 -11.41
CA LEU A 150 -4.20 0.03 -12.57
C LEU A 150 -4.44 -1.27 -13.36
N GLY A 151 -4.76 -2.37 -12.68
CA GLY A 151 -5.16 -3.63 -13.34
C GLY A 151 -6.47 -3.55 -14.14
N CYS A 152 -7.32 -2.55 -13.88
CA CYS A 152 -8.57 -2.33 -14.60
C CYS A 152 -8.40 -1.45 -15.85
N PHE A 153 -7.25 -0.79 -16.03
CA PHE A 153 -7.00 0.15 -17.13
C PHE A 153 -5.80 -0.29 -18.00
N PRO A 154 -5.79 0.05 -19.31
CA PRO A 154 -4.63 -0.18 -20.15
C PRO A 154 -3.39 0.59 -19.68
N GLU A 155 -2.21 0.02 -19.89
CA GLU A 155 -0.91 0.60 -19.49
C GLU A 155 -0.70 2.04 -20.00
N ALA A 156 -1.19 2.34 -21.21
CA ALA A 156 -1.11 3.70 -21.79
C ALA A 156 -1.79 4.80 -20.95
N GLN A 157 -2.66 4.44 -19.99
CA GLN A 157 -3.34 5.39 -19.10
C GLN A 157 -2.73 5.40 -17.68
N HIS A 158 -1.78 4.52 -17.37
CA HIS A 158 -1.25 4.36 -16.02
C HIS A 158 -0.56 5.63 -15.53
N SER A 159 0.25 6.30 -16.37
CA SER A 159 0.95 7.54 -16.01
C SER A 159 -0.04 8.64 -15.57
N LEU A 160 -1.11 8.85 -16.35
CA LEU A 160 -2.16 9.83 -16.03
C LEU A 160 -2.92 9.49 -14.73
N LEU A 161 -3.20 8.21 -14.49
CA LEU A 161 -3.87 7.77 -13.26
C LEU A 161 -2.97 7.95 -12.03
N LEU A 162 -1.71 7.55 -12.14
CA LEU A 162 -0.71 7.70 -11.08
C LEU A 162 -0.50 9.18 -10.71
N GLU A 163 -0.41 10.07 -11.70
CA GLU A 163 -0.36 11.51 -11.47
C GLU A 163 -1.56 11.98 -10.66
N ARG A 164 -2.78 11.62 -11.06
CA ARG A 164 -4.00 12.00 -10.33
C ARG A 164 -3.98 11.52 -8.90
N PHE A 165 -3.59 10.27 -8.65
CA PHE A 165 -3.47 9.75 -7.29
C PHE A 165 -2.41 10.49 -6.47
N GLN A 166 -1.29 10.88 -7.10
CA GLN A 166 -0.22 11.61 -6.44
C GLN A 166 -0.68 13.00 -5.96
N HIS A 167 -1.58 13.65 -6.70
CA HIS A 167 -2.16 14.94 -6.29
C HIS A 167 -3.06 14.80 -5.04
N ILE A 168 -3.76 13.68 -4.88
CA ILE A 168 -4.65 13.42 -3.74
C ILE A 168 -3.84 12.99 -2.51
N MET A 169 -2.76 12.24 -2.72
CA MET A 169 -1.96 11.63 -1.66
C MET A 169 -0.47 11.99 -1.79
N PRO A 170 -0.07 13.27 -1.68
CA PRO A 170 1.30 13.70 -1.93
C PRO A 170 2.33 13.13 -0.95
N ALA A 171 1.91 12.72 0.25
CA ALA A 171 2.78 12.11 1.25
C ALA A 171 3.03 10.60 1.03
N ASN A 172 2.38 9.98 0.03
CA ASN A 172 2.56 8.58 -0.28
C ASN A 172 3.85 8.36 -1.08
N THR A 173 4.91 7.94 -0.40
CA THR A 173 6.22 7.75 -1.02
C THR A 173 6.26 6.56 -1.97
N GLU A 174 5.51 5.50 -1.71
CA GLU A 174 5.45 4.32 -2.60
C GLU A 174 4.81 4.67 -3.94
N LEU A 175 3.72 5.45 -3.90
CA LEU A 175 3.07 5.96 -5.10
C LEU A 175 4.01 6.85 -5.93
N ALA A 176 4.73 7.76 -5.27
CA ALA A 176 5.71 8.61 -5.94
C ALA A 176 6.84 7.80 -6.61
N ILE A 177 7.33 6.73 -5.96
CA ILE A 177 8.31 5.81 -6.56
C ILE A 177 7.72 5.10 -7.79
N ARG A 178 6.46 4.66 -7.71
CA ARG A 178 5.78 3.99 -8.83
C ARG A 178 5.57 4.92 -10.02
N LEU A 179 5.23 6.19 -9.78
CA LEU A 179 5.16 7.20 -10.83
C LEU A 179 6.52 7.40 -11.50
N LEU A 180 7.61 7.53 -10.73
CA LEU A 180 8.96 7.61 -11.30
C LEU A 180 9.30 6.37 -12.14
N GLN A 181 8.95 5.16 -11.68
CA GLN A 181 9.17 3.93 -12.45
C GLN A 181 8.41 3.95 -13.79
N GLN A 182 7.18 4.46 -13.80
CA GLN A 182 6.40 4.60 -15.02
C GLN A 182 7.05 5.59 -16.00
N GLU A 183 7.44 6.78 -15.53
CA GLU A 183 8.11 7.79 -16.36
C GLU A 183 9.43 7.28 -16.96
N TRP A 184 10.15 6.42 -16.22
CA TRP A 184 11.34 5.76 -16.73
C TRP A 184 11.01 4.78 -17.87
N GLN A 185 9.97 3.97 -17.71
CA GLN A 185 9.52 3.02 -18.73
C GLN A 185 9.01 3.73 -19.99
N ASP A 186 8.32 4.87 -19.82
CA ASP A 186 7.82 5.71 -20.91
C ASP A 186 8.96 6.46 -21.65
N GLY A 187 10.19 6.43 -21.12
CA GLY A 187 11.36 7.09 -21.71
C GLY A 187 11.44 8.60 -21.45
N ASN A 188 10.62 9.13 -20.54
CA ASN A 188 10.55 10.55 -20.20
C ASN A 188 11.68 10.97 -19.25
N VAL A 189 12.94 10.79 -19.67
CA VAL A 189 14.13 10.97 -18.79
C VAL A 189 14.19 12.35 -18.15
N GLU A 190 13.90 13.42 -18.91
CA GLU A 190 13.93 14.79 -18.35
C GLU A 190 12.85 15.01 -17.30
N HIS A 191 11.66 14.45 -17.51
CA HIS A 191 10.57 14.54 -16.55
C HIS A 191 10.90 13.75 -15.27
N PHE A 192 11.44 12.54 -15.43
CA PHE A 192 11.96 11.73 -14.33
C PHE A 192 13.00 12.48 -13.50
N LYS A 193 13.98 13.14 -14.14
CA LYS A 193 15.02 13.92 -13.44
C LYS A 193 14.43 15.06 -12.63
N LEU A 194 13.50 15.81 -13.23
CA LEU A 194 12.84 16.92 -12.56
C LEU A 194 12.05 16.41 -11.35
N GLN A 195 11.19 15.39 -11.54
CA GLN A 195 10.36 14.83 -10.48
C GLN A 195 11.19 14.24 -9.33
N SER A 196 12.22 13.44 -9.63
CA SER A 196 13.08 12.85 -8.59
C SER A 196 13.79 13.90 -7.74
N ARG A 197 14.25 15.01 -8.35
CA ARG A 197 14.84 16.15 -7.62
C ARG A 197 13.81 16.91 -6.78
N MET A 198 12.60 17.10 -7.30
CA MET A 198 11.51 17.71 -6.54
C MET A 198 11.15 16.86 -5.32
N LEU A 199 11.10 15.54 -5.46
CA LEU A 199 10.80 14.60 -4.37
C LEU A 199 11.87 14.61 -3.27
N CYS A 200 13.16 14.70 -3.65
CA CYS A 200 14.24 14.89 -2.67
C CYS A 200 14.09 16.18 -1.87
N SER A 201 13.49 17.22 -2.47
CA SER A 201 13.29 18.52 -1.83
C SER A 201 12.03 18.55 -0.97
N SER A 202 10.95 17.88 -1.41
CA SER A 202 9.66 17.85 -0.69
C SER A 202 9.66 16.86 0.48
N VAL A 203 10.32 15.70 0.34
CA VAL A 203 10.41 14.66 1.37
C VAL A 203 11.88 14.27 1.57
N PRO A 204 12.69 15.15 2.19
CA PRO A 204 14.13 14.92 2.33
C PRO A 204 14.49 13.76 3.26
N THR A 205 13.54 13.26 4.05
CA THR A 205 13.72 12.13 4.96
C THR A 205 13.64 10.77 4.25
N CYS A 206 13.17 10.72 3.00
CA CYS A 206 13.02 9.49 2.25
C CYS A 206 14.33 9.08 1.56
N LEU A 207 15.02 8.07 2.10
CA LEU A 207 16.28 7.55 1.52
C LEU A 207 16.10 7.06 0.06
N ALA A 208 14.95 6.47 -0.27
CA ALA A 208 14.71 5.92 -1.59
C ALA A 208 14.79 7.00 -2.69
N PHE A 209 14.25 8.20 -2.44
CA PHE A 209 14.32 9.31 -3.42
C PHE A 209 15.76 9.73 -3.70
N TRP A 210 16.59 9.83 -2.66
CA TRP A 210 18.01 10.13 -2.84
C TRP A 210 18.74 9.06 -3.64
N LYS A 211 18.49 7.78 -3.35
CA LYS A 211 19.10 6.67 -4.09
C LYS A 211 18.69 6.66 -5.55
N ILE A 212 17.41 6.93 -5.84
CA ILE A 212 16.90 7.01 -7.22
C ILE A 212 17.55 8.17 -7.97
N ALA A 213 17.55 9.38 -7.40
CA ALA A 213 18.16 10.55 -8.02
C ALA A 213 19.66 10.33 -8.29
N VAL A 214 20.38 9.75 -7.33
CA VAL A 214 21.80 9.40 -7.50
C VAL A 214 22.01 8.35 -8.58
N ALA A 215 21.17 7.30 -8.64
CA ALA A 215 21.30 6.25 -9.63
C ALA A 215 21.18 6.78 -11.06
N VAL A 216 20.22 7.69 -11.30
CA VAL A 216 20.02 8.29 -12.62
C VAL A 216 21.17 9.20 -13.04
N GLU A 217 21.70 10.01 -12.13
CA GLU A 217 22.86 10.85 -12.46
C GLU A 217 24.16 10.03 -12.65
N LYS A 218 24.27 8.87 -11.98
CA LYS A 218 25.36 7.90 -12.23
C LYS A 218 25.29 7.31 -13.63
N GLU A 219 24.11 6.90 -14.08
CA GLU A 219 23.89 6.35 -15.42
C GLU A 219 24.27 7.36 -16.52
N GLN A 220 23.97 8.64 -16.28
CA GLN A 220 24.31 9.74 -17.18
C GLN A 220 25.75 10.24 -17.05
N ARG A 221 26.57 9.57 -16.23
CA ARG A 221 27.98 9.90 -15.98
C ARG A 221 28.20 11.34 -15.47
N GLN A 222 27.22 11.93 -14.80
CA GLN A 222 27.28 13.29 -14.25
C GLN A 222 27.93 13.29 -12.85
N ARG A 223 29.24 13.07 -12.80
CA ARG A 223 30.00 12.93 -11.53
C ARG A 223 29.82 14.09 -10.56
N ALA A 224 29.85 15.33 -11.06
CA ALA A 224 29.69 16.52 -10.24
C ALA A 224 28.31 16.57 -9.57
N GLU A 225 27.27 16.15 -10.29
CA GLU A 225 25.90 16.14 -9.78
C GLU A 225 25.69 15.02 -8.76
N VAL A 226 26.26 13.84 -8.99
CA VAL A 226 26.26 12.73 -8.02
C VAL A 226 26.89 13.17 -6.69
N ARG A 227 28.03 13.88 -6.74
CA ARG A 227 28.67 14.44 -5.54
C ARG A 227 27.77 15.45 -4.82
N ARG A 228 27.14 16.35 -5.59
CA ARG A 228 26.22 17.35 -5.04
C ARG A 228 25.02 16.69 -4.35
N LEU A 229 24.46 15.64 -4.96
CA LEU A 229 23.36 14.86 -4.40
C LEU A 229 23.76 14.16 -3.10
N TYR A 230 24.92 13.46 -3.06
CA TYR A 230 25.40 12.84 -1.82
C TYR A 230 25.63 13.87 -0.71
N GLN A 231 26.26 15.01 -1.02
CA GLN A 231 26.48 16.08 -0.03
C GLN A 231 25.15 16.59 0.53
N THR A 232 24.16 16.84 -0.33
CA THR A 232 22.85 17.32 0.07
C THR A 232 22.10 16.26 0.88
N ALA A 233 22.14 15.00 0.44
CA ALA A 233 21.48 13.88 1.11
C ALA A 233 22.07 13.67 2.51
N LEU A 234 23.39 13.71 2.68
CA LEU A 234 24.06 13.54 3.97
C LEU A 234 23.76 14.69 4.94
N GLN A 235 23.53 15.91 4.44
CA GLN A 235 23.05 17.02 5.28
C GLN A 235 21.62 16.79 5.78
N LYS A 236 20.77 16.13 4.98
CA LYS A 236 19.37 15.86 5.33
C LYS A 236 19.17 14.57 6.13
N LEU A 237 20.03 13.58 5.91
CA LEU A 237 20.00 12.24 6.52
C LEU A 237 21.37 11.90 7.15
N PRO A 238 21.85 12.71 8.13
CA PRO A 238 23.20 12.55 8.68
C PRO A 238 23.40 11.21 9.41
N LEU A 239 22.33 10.62 9.94
CA LEU A 239 22.39 9.36 10.70
C LEU A 239 22.25 8.10 9.81
N CYS A 240 22.14 8.25 8.49
CA CYS A 240 21.91 7.12 7.59
C CYS A 240 23.23 6.41 7.20
N ALA A 241 23.57 5.32 7.88
CA ALA A 241 24.78 4.53 7.58
C ALA A 241 24.86 4.04 6.13
N ALA A 242 23.72 3.60 5.55
CA ALA A 242 23.67 3.15 4.17
C ALA A 242 24.10 4.25 3.18
N LEU A 243 23.70 5.50 3.42
CA LEU A 243 24.05 6.64 2.57
C LEU A 243 25.54 6.99 2.65
N TRP A 244 26.12 6.91 3.86
CA TRP A 244 27.57 7.07 4.06
C TRP A 244 28.37 5.97 3.34
N LYS A 245 27.95 4.70 3.47
CA LYS A 245 28.56 3.57 2.75
C LYS A 245 28.49 3.77 1.24
N ASP A 246 27.32 4.13 0.71
CA ASP A 246 27.11 4.38 -0.73
C ASP A 246 28.00 5.52 -1.25
N CYS A 247 28.16 6.60 -0.48
CA CYS A 247 29.02 7.73 -0.83
C CYS A 247 30.52 7.35 -0.84
N LEU A 248 30.97 6.59 0.16
CA LEU A 248 32.35 6.09 0.23
C LEU A 248 32.68 5.16 -0.93
N LEU A 249 31.79 4.20 -1.22
CA LEU A 249 31.96 3.28 -2.35
C LEU A 249 32.02 4.03 -3.69
N PHE A 250 31.20 5.06 -3.86
CA PHE A 250 31.24 5.90 -5.05
C PHE A 250 32.59 6.63 -5.21
N GLU A 251 33.06 7.32 -4.17
CA GLU A 251 34.36 8.03 -4.26
C GLU A 251 35.53 7.06 -4.42
N ALA A 252 35.47 5.87 -3.81
CA ALA A 252 36.49 4.83 -4.01
C ALA A 252 36.52 4.32 -5.45
N ALA A 253 35.35 4.04 -6.04
CA ALA A 253 35.22 3.58 -7.42
C ALA A 253 35.71 4.61 -8.45
N GLU A 254 35.58 5.91 -8.15
CA GLU A 254 36.05 7.01 -8.99
C GLU A 254 37.56 7.30 -8.84
N GLY A 255 38.30 6.47 -8.08
CA GLY A 255 39.73 6.66 -7.84
C GLY A 255 40.03 7.80 -6.86
N GLY A 256 39.13 8.04 -5.91
CA GLY A 256 39.25 9.08 -4.90
C GLY A 256 40.55 8.99 -4.12
N LYS A 257 41.19 10.14 -3.89
CA LYS A 257 42.39 10.24 -3.05
C LYS A 257 42.10 9.73 -1.64
N THR A 258 43.05 9.02 -1.04
CA THR A 258 42.94 8.50 0.33
C THR A 258 42.54 9.59 1.34
N ASP A 259 42.98 10.83 1.15
CA ASP A 259 42.62 11.98 1.99
C ASP A 259 41.14 12.34 1.91
N THR A 260 40.52 12.20 0.73
CA THR A 260 39.08 12.45 0.54
C THR A 260 38.26 11.38 1.25
N LEU A 261 38.68 10.12 1.13
CA LEU A 261 38.01 9.00 1.80
C LEU A 261 38.12 9.13 3.33
N LYS A 262 39.32 9.47 3.85
CA LYS A 262 39.52 9.76 5.28
C LYS A 262 38.59 10.87 5.79
N LYS A 263 38.51 12.00 5.07
CA LYS A 263 37.60 13.09 5.44
C LYS A 263 36.13 12.68 5.53
N ILE A 264 35.68 11.73 4.68
CA ILE A 264 34.30 11.23 4.73
C ILE A 264 34.11 10.32 5.95
N ILE A 265 35.10 9.46 6.25
CA ILE A 265 35.09 8.60 7.44
C ILE A 265 35.10 9.44 8.73
N ASP A 266 35.97 10.45 8.81
CA ASP A 266 36.08 11.33 9.97
C ASP A 266 34.74 12.04 10.23
N LYS A 267 34.12 12.61 9.19
CA LYS A 267 32.78 13.22 9.30
C LYS A 267 31.68 12.24 9.71
N CYS A 268 31.75 11.01 9.22
CA CYS A 268 30.80 9.97 9.58
C CYS A 268 30.90 9.63 11.09
N GLN A 269 32.13 9.53 11.61
CA GLN A 269 32.41 9.30 13.02
C GLN A 269 32.02 10.50 13.90
N GLU A 270 32.27 11.73 13.46
CA GLU A 270 31.85 12.96 14.17
C GLU A 270 30.33 13.00 14.39
N VAL A 271 29.56 12.51 13.42
CA VAL A 271 28.08 12.43 13.47
C VAL A 271 27.59 11.22 14.29
N GLY A 272 28.49 10.35 14.75
CA GLY A 272 28.18 9.18 15.57
C GLY A 272 27.69 7.96 14.78
N VAL A 273 27.91 7.92 13.46
CA VAL A 273 27.54 6.77 12.64
C VAL A 273 28.71 5.80 12.55
N SER A 274 28.51 4.57 13.03
CA SER A 274 29.51 3.51 12.82
C SER A 274 29.27 2.78 11.51
N LEU A 275 30.31 2.67 10.68
CA LEU A 275 30.30 1.92 9.43
C LEU A 275 30.78 0.47 9.60
N SER A 276 31.12 0.07 10.83
CA SER A 276 31.74 -1.21 11.17
C SER A 276 30.80 -2.42 11.18
N GLU A 277 29.68 -2.35 10.47
CA GLU A 277 28.81 -3.51 10.30
C GLU A 277 29.52 -4.47 9.34
N PRO A 278 29.96 -5.65 9.79
CA PRO A 278 30.67 -6.58 8.94
C PRO A 278 29.72 -7.02 7.82
N LEU A 279 30.16 -6.89 6.56
CA LEU A 279 29.66 -7.77 5.50
C LEU A 279 29.82 -9.18 6.06
N GLY A 280 28.72 -9.92 6.20
CA GLY A 280 28.66 -11.26 6.79
C GLY A 280 29.50 -12.29 6.02
N LEU A 281 30.81 -12.17 6.12
CA LEU A 281 31.81 -13.15 5.80
C LEU A 281 32.55 -13.38 7.11
N GLU A 282 32.01 -14.29 7.91
CA GLU A 282 32.81 -14.85 9.00
C GLU A 282 34.10 -15.41 8.40
N PRO A 283 35.28 -15.02 8.91
CA PRO A 283 36.47 -15.82 8.67
C PRO A 283 36.22 -17.16 9.35
N SER A 284 36.18 -18.23 8.56
CA SER A 284 36.24 -19.59 9.08
C SER A 284 37.48 -19.71 9.95
N HIS A 285 37.26 -19.69 11.26
CA HIS A 285 38.29 -20.05 12.22
C HIS A 285 38.63 -21.51 12.00
N SER A 286 39.78 -21.73 11.35
CA SER A 286 40.48 -23.00 11.36
C SER A 286 41.28 -23.11 12.64
N GLU A 287 40.78 -23.89 13.60
CA GLU A 287 41.57 -24.65 14.58
C GLU A 287 40.88 -26.00 14.83
#